data_AF-A0A2U8HAT4-F1
#
_entry.id   AF-A0A2U8HAT4-F1
#
_cell.length_a   1.000
_cell.length_b   1.000
_cell.length_c   1.000
_cell.angle_alpha   90.00
_cell.angle_beta   90.00
_cell.angle_gamma   90.00
#
_symmetry.space_group_name_H-M   'P 1'
#
loop_
_entity.id
_entity.type
_entity.pdbx_description
1 polymer ?
#
loop_
_entity_poly.entity_id
_entity_poly.type
_entity_poly.pdbx_seq_one_letter_code
_entity_poly.pdbx_strand_id
1 'polypeptide(L)'
;MRDDLRTKARDTAEEVKERASGFEEQQRGRMADEVSDVSNALRKAAEEMRSGSPQERTMSQIASTLADASESIRDKDLGEMASGLSDFARRNPIAYLGGAAVLGLAAARFAKAGKSGGSSGPAPEPAQRPAPPTSPVDAARARDFPAQPTPTPTAATPATPAYHRPEPEDI
;
A
#
# COMPACT_ATOMS: atom_id res chain seq x y z
N MET A 1 -35.08 16.55 6.00
CA MET A 1 -33.77 16.37 5.32
C MET A 1 -32.57 16.41 6.25
N ARG A 2 -32.38 17.44 7.10
CA ARG A 2 -31.29 17.44 8.12
C ARG A 2 -31.49 16.36 9.19
N ASP A 3 -32.74 16.13 9.61
CA ASP A 3 -33.09 15.12 10.61
C ASP A 3 -32.89 13.69 10.10
N ASP A 4 -33.17 13.44 8.82
CA ASP A 4 -32.95 12.13 8.18
C ASP A 4 -31.45 11.80 8.13
N LEU A 5 -30.62 12.79 7.79
CA LEU A 5 -29.16 12.63 7.77
C LEU A 5 -28.60 12.39 9.17
N ARG A 6 -29.10 13.11 10.18
CA ARG A 6 -28.65 12.95 11.56
C ARG A 6 -29.03 11.59 12.12
N THR A 7 -30.24 11.12 11.81
CA THR A 7 -30.72 9.79 12.24
C THR A 7 -29.89 8.70 11.60
N LYS A 8 -29.73 8.74 10.27
CA LYS A 8 -28.90 7.77 9.55
C LYS A 8 -27.44 7.76 10.00
N ALA A 9 -26.87 8.92 10.33
CA ALA A 9 -25.52 9.02 10.86
C ALA A 9 -25.38 8.37 12.26
N ARG A 10 -26.39 8.53 13.12
CA ARG A 10 -26.42 7.89 14.44
C ARG A 10 -26.56 6.38 14.32
N ASP A 11 -27.51 5.90 13.52
CA ASP A 11 -27.73 4.47 13.31
C ASP A 11 -26.45 3.79 12.79
N THR A 12 -25.79 4.43 11.81
CA THR A 12 -24.50 3.94 11.27
C THR A 12 -23.41 3.92 12.35
N ALA A 13 -23.35 4.96 13.20
CA ALA A 13 -22.34 5.03 14.26
C ALA A 13 -22.56 3.97 15.35
N GLU A 14 -23.82 3.68 15.71
CA GLU A 14 -24.16 2.61 16.65
C GLU A 14 -23.78 1.23 16.09
N GLU A 15 -24.09 0.99 14.82
CA GLU A 15 -23.74 -0.25 14.11
C GLU A 15 -22.22 -0.50 14.08
N VAL A 16 -21.44 0.56 13.86
CA VAL A 16 -19.97 0.51 13.90
C VAL A 16 -19.48 0.22 15.32
N LYS A 17 -20.07 0.86 16.34
CA LYS A 17 -19.72 0.65 17.75
C LYS A 17 -19.95 -0.79 18.19
N GLU A 18 -21.09 -1.38 17.80
CA GLU A 18 -21.42 -2.77 18.11
C GLU A 18 -20.40 -3.72 17.47
N ARG A 19 -20.08 -3.53 16.18
CA ARG A 19 -19.05 -4.34 15.50
C ARG A 19 -17.65 -4.18 16.10
N ALA A 20 -17.27 -2.97 16.50
CA ALA A 20 -15.99 -2.71 17.14
C ALA A 20 -15.89 -3.39 18.53
N SER A 21 -17.01 -3.48 19.25
CA SER A 21 -17.06 -4.19 20.53
C SER A 21 -16.82 -5.70 20.37
N GLY A 22 -17.36 -6.29 19.30
CA GLY A 22 -17.19 -7.69 18.92
C GLY A 22 -15.83 -8.05 18.31
N PHE A 23 -14.93 -7.08 18.16
CA PHE A 23 -13.56 -7.34 17.68
C PHE A 23 -12.83 -8.28 18.66
N GLU A 24 -12.13 -9.30 18.16
CA GLU A 24 -11.54 -10.36 18.99
C GLU A 24 -10.19 -9.93 19.59
N GLU A 25 -9.81 -10.48 20.75
CA GLU A 25 -8.53 -10.19 21.41
C GLU A 25 -7.32 -10.50 20.50
N GLN A 26 -7.37 -11.61 19.75
CA GLN A 26 -6.32 -11.98 18.82
C GLN A 26 -6.16 -10.99 17.67
N GLN A 27 -7.27 -10.42 17.18
CA GLN A 27 -7.24 -9.43 16.11
C GLN A 27 -6.69 -8.09 16.63
N ARG A 28 -7.01 -7.73 17.87
CA ARG A 28 -6.43 -6.56 18.57
C ARG A 28 -4.93 -6.72 18.77
N GLY A 29 -4.50 -7.87 19.30
CA GLY A 29 -3.09 -8.17 19.53
C GLY A 29 -2.27 -7.99 18.26
N ARG A 30 -2.70 -8.61 17.15
CA ARG A 30 -2.00 -8.45 15.86
C ARG A 30 -1.94 -7.00 15.39
N MET A 31 -3.02 -6.24 15.51
CA MET A 31 -3.00 -4.82 15.13
C MET A 31 -2.09 -3.99 16.04
N ALA A 32 -2.10 -4.24 17.35
CA ALA A 32 -1.22 -3.58 18.29
C ALA A 32 0.25 -3.90 17.99
N ASP A 33 0.57 -5.16 17.68
CA ASP A 33 1.93 -5.59 17.34
C ASP A 33 2.44 -4.87 16.08
N GLU A 34 1.64 -4.81 15.00
CA GLU A 34 1.99 -4.09 13.77
C GLU A 34 2.25 -2.60 14.03
N VAL A 35 1.41 -1.95 14.84
CA VAL A 35 1.59 -0.54 15.21
C VAL A 35 2.85 -0.35 16.06
N SER A 36 3.15 -1.27 16.97
CA SER A 36 4.35 -1.28 17.80
C SER A 36 5.62 -1.50 16.96
N ASP A 37 5.57 -2.36 15.94
CA ASP A 37 6.70 -2.58 15.03
C ASP A 37 7.02 -1.32 14.23
N VAL A 38 5.98 -0.61 13.75
CA VAL A 38 6.16 0.69 13.10
C VAL A 38 6.74 1.72 14.08
N SER A 39 6.23 1.80 15.30
CA SER A 39 6.75 2.75 16.30
C SER A 39 8.22 2.48 16.62
N ASN A 40 8.60 1.21 16.78
CA ASN A 40 9.97 0.78 17.01
C ASN A 40 10.88 1.11 15.82
N ALA A 41 10.41 0.90 14.58
CA ALA A 41 11.17 1.27 13.39
C ALA A 41 11.39 2.78 13.28
N LEU A 42 10.35 3.59 13.55
CA LEU A 42 10.45 5.05 13.57
C LEU A 42 11.37 5.53 14.69
N ARG A 43 11.31 4.90 15.87
CA ARG A 43 12.17 5.23 17.00
C ARG A 43 13.65 4.97 16.68
N LYS A 44 13.95 3.80 16.10
CA LYS A 44 15.30 3.49 15.61
C LYS A 44 15.77 4.49 14.57
N ALA A 45 14.92 4.81 13.59
CA ALA A 45 15.23 5.82 12.59
C ALA A 45 15.48 7.21 13.21
N ALA A 46 14.77 7.55 14.29
CA ALA A 46 14.99 8.79 15.03
C ALA A 46 16.34 8.80 15.74
N GLU A 47 16.75 7.68 16.33
CA GLU A 47 18.03 7.52 17.01
C GLU A 47 19.22 7.60 16.06
N GLU A 48 19.05 7.19 14.80
CA GLU A 48 20.05 7.34 13.73
C GLU A 48 20.14 8.79 13.20
N MET A 49 19.16 9.65 13.49
CA MET A 49 19.21 11.06 13.10
C MET A 49 20.14 11.86 14.02
N ARG A 50 20.50 13.07 13.59
CA ARG A 50 21.30 13.98 14.42
C ARG A 50 20.57 14.25 15.74
N SER A 51 21.17 13.80 16.83
CA SER A 51 20.66 14.03 18.18
C SER A 51 20.41 15.52 18.43
N GLY A 52 19.22 15.84 18.93
CA GLY A 52 18.71 17.17 19.20
C GLY A 52 18.02 17.84 18.01
N SER A 53 18.04 17.25 16.82
CA SER A 53 17.46 17.86 15.61
C SER A 53 15.92 17.94 15.67
N PRO A 54 15.30 18.95 15.03
CA PRO A 54 13.84 19.03 14.96
C PRO A 54 13.19 17.76 14.37
N GLN A 55 13.87 17.12 13.42
CA GLN A 55 13.43 15.88 12.78
C GLN A 55 13.42 14.70 13.76
N GLU A 56 14.50 14.54 14.53
CA GLU A 56 14.59 13.52 15.60
C GLU A 56 13.46 13.67 16.60
N ARG A 57 13.21 14.89 17.08
CA ARG A 57 12.11 15.16 18.03
C ARG A 57 10.74 14.83 17.46
N THR A 58 10.50 15.23 16.21
CA THR A 58 9.21 14.98 15.53
C THR A 58 8.99 13.49 15.33
N MET A 59 10.00 12.76 14.85
CA MET A 59 9.93 11.34 14.61
C MET A 59 9.76 10.55 15.92
N SER A 60 10.49 10.95 16.96
CA SER A 60 10.37 10.40 18.31
C SER A 60 8.98 10.61 18.90
N GLN A 61 8.40 11.80 18.72
CA GLN A 61 7.03 12.10 19.17
C GLN A 61 5.98 11.26 18.43
N ILE A 62 6.15 11.08 17.12
CA ILE A 62 5.28 10.19 16.34
C ILE A 62 5.42 8.75 16.85
N ALA A 63 6.64 8.25 17.03
CA ALA A 63 6.87 6.92 17.56
C ALA A 63 6.21 6.70 18.93
N SER A 64 6.36 7.63 19.88
CA SER A 64 5.68 7.57 21.18
C SER A 64 4.16 7.51 21.02
N THR A 65 3.59 8.35 20.16
CA THR A 65 2.13 8.36 19.92
C THR A 65 1.63 7.03 19.36
N LEU A 66 2.40 6.39 18.48
CA LEU A 66 2.06 5.07 17.94
C LEU A 66 2.19 3.97 19.01
N ALA A 67 3.20 4.04 19.87
CA ALA A 67 3.34 3.10 20.99
C ALA A 67 2.14 3.19 21.95
N ASP A 68 1.75 4.40 22.35
CA ASP A 68 0.59 4.64 23.22
C ASP A 68 -0.72 4.13 22.56
N ALA A 69 -0.85 4.34 21.25
CA ALA A 69 -1.97 3.81 20.49
C ALA A 69 -1.99 2.28 20.47
N SER A 70 -0.84 1.62 20.33
CA SER A 70 -0.75 0.16 20.34
C SER A 70 -1.20 -0.45 21.67
N GLU A 71 -0.82 0.17 22.80
CA GLU A 71 -1.25 -0.26 24.13
C GLU A 71 -2.76 -0.07 24.30
N SER A 72 -3.26 1.10 23.91
CA SER A 72 -4.69 1.40 24.01
C SER A 72 -5.55 0.43 23.16
N ILE A 73 -5.04 -0.04 22.01
CA ILE A 73 -5.71 -1.05 21.16
C ILE A 73 -5.76 -2.41 21.87
N ARG A 74 -4.69 -2.78 22.57
CA ARG A 74 -4.57 -4.03 23.32
C ARG A 74 -5.55 -4.06 24.50
N ASP A 75 -5.64 -2.95 25.23
CA ASP A 75 -6.43 -2.83 26.47
C ASP A 75 -7.92 -2.51 26.23
N LYS A 76 -8.34 -2.32 24.98
CA LYS A 76 -9.73 -2.03 24.57
C LYS A 76 -10.29 -0.72 25.13
N ASP A 77 -9.45 0.28 25.39
CA ASP A 77 -9.94 1.55 25.92
C ASP A 77 -10.45 2.51 24.81
N LEU A 78 -11.57 2.10 24.20
CA LEU A 78 -12.22 2.90 23.14
C LEU A 78 -12.82 4.20 23.69
N GLY A 79 -13.14 4.25 24.98
CA GLY A 79 -13.73 5.43 25.63
C GLY A 79 -12.70 6.54 25.77
N GLU A 80 -11.51 6.19 26.27
CA GLU A 80 -10.39 7.11 26.39
C GLU A 80 -9.89 7.55 25.01
N MET A 81 -9.78 6.63 24.04
CA MET A 81 -9.44 6.98 22.66
C MET A 81 -10.41 7.99 22.04
N ALA A 82 -11.72 7.80 22.22
CA ALA A 82 -12.72 8.70 21.67
C ALA A 82 -12.64 10.11 22.31
N SER A 83 -12.40 10.16 23.62
CA SER A 83 -12.20 11.42 24.34
C SER A 83 -10.94 12.14 23.87
N GLY A 84 -9.81 11.43 23.80
CA GLY A 84 -8.54 11.97 23.32
C GLY A 84 -8.61 12.46 21.88
N LEU A 85 -9.28 11.72 21.00
CA LEU A 85 -9.49 12.13 19.61
C LEU A 85 -10.37 13.38 19.52
N SER A 86 -11.40 13.52 20.36
CA SER A 86 -12.25 14.72 20.41
C SER A 86 -11.45 15.95 20.82
N ASP A 87 -10.62 15.82 21.86
CA ASP A 87 -9.75 16.91 22.32
C ASP A 87 -8.70 17.28 21.27
N PHE A 88 -8.10 16.28 20.61
CA PHE A 88 -7.17 16.51 19.51
C PHE A 88 -7.84 17.25 18.34
N ALA A 89 -9.04 16.83 17.94
CA ALA A 89 -9.77 17.44 16.84
C ALA A 89 -10.10 18.92 17.12
N ARG A 90 -10.41 19.25 18.38
CA ARG A 90 -10.65 20.63 18.82
C ARG A 90 -9.37 21.48 18.82
N ARG A 91 -8.23 20.90 19.17
CA ARG A 91 -6.93 21.58 19.23
C ARG A 91 -6.30 21.75 17.85
N ASN A 92 -6.51 20.80 16.94
CA ASN A 92 -5.85 20.75 15.64
C ASN A 92 -6.86 20.47 14.50
N PRO A 93 -7.76 21.43 14.19
CA PRO A 93 -8.84 21.21 13.22
C PRO A 93 -8.31 20.87 11.81
N ILE A 94 -7.18 21.47 11.39
CA ILE A 94 -6.58 21.19 10.07
C ILE A 94 -6.05 19.76 9.98
N ALA A 95 -5.36 19.27 11.02
CA ALA A 95 -4.85 17.90 11.06
C ALA A 95 -5.99 16.88 11.05
N TYR A 96 -7.06 17.15 11.82
CA TYR A 96 -8.25 16.30 11.83
C TYR A 96 -8.94 16.23 10.46
N LEU A 97 -9.19 17.38 9.82
CA LEU A 97 -9.82 17.42 8.50
C LEU A 97 -8.94 16.77 7.42
N GLY A 98 -7.62 17.01 7.46
CA GLY A 98 -6.67 16.39 6.54
C GLY A 98 -6.61 14.87 6.70
N GLY A 99 -6.54 14.38 7.94
CA GLY A 99 -6.57 12.95 8.25
C GLY A 99 -7.87 12.29 7.81
N ALA A 100 -9.02 12.91 8.11
CA ALA A 100 -10.33 12.41 7.71
C ALA A 100 -10.49 12.33 6.18
N ALA A 101 -9.97 13.31 5.45
CA ALA A 101 -10.00 13.29 3.99
C ALA A 101 -9.16 12.14 3.40
N VAL A 102 -7.93 11.94 3.91
CA VAL A 102 -7.06 10.83 3.49
C VAL A 102 -7.72 9.48 3.81
N LEU A 103 -8.25 9.31 5.02
CA LEU A 103 -8.95 8.09 5.43
C LEU A 103 -10.19 7.84 4.56
N GLY A 104 -10.97 8.88 4.25
CA GLY A 104 -12.14 8.79 3.37
C GLY A 104 -11.77 8.36 1.95
N LEU A 105 -10.71 8.93 1.37
CA LEU A 105 -10.19 8.53 0.06
C LEU A 105 -9.65 7.09 0.06
N ALA A 106 -8.92 6.70 1.10
CA ALA A 106 -8.43 5.33 1.25
C ALA A 106 -9.58 4.33 1.34
N ALA A 107 -10.60 4.63 2.17
CA ALA A 107 -11.80 3.82 2.28
C ALA A 107 -12.56 3.72 0.94
N ALA A 108 -12.71 4.85 0.23
CA ALA A 108 -13.33 4.87 -1.10
C ALA A 108 -12.54 4.03 -2.12
N ARG A 109 -11.20 4.08 -2.06
CA ARG A 109 -10.32 3.29 -2.93
C ARG A 109 -10.44 1.80 -2.62
N PHE A 110 -10.52 1.42 -1.35
CA PHE A 110 -10.72 0.03 -0.94
C PHE A 110 -12.10 -0.51 -1.39
N ALA A 111 -13.16 0.28 -1.20
CA ALA A 111 -14.50 -0.07 -1.66
C ALA A 111 -14.57 -0.23 -3.20
N LYS A 112 -13.84 0.61 -3.95
CA LYS A 112 -13.71 0.50 -5.41
C LYS A 112 -12.90 -0.73 -5.82
N ALA A 113 -11.79 -1.03 -5.13
CA ALA A 113 -10.93 -2.18 -5.39
C ALA A 113 -11.65 -3.51 -5.13
N GLY A 114 -12.44 -3.59 -4.05
CA GLY A 114 -13.23 -4.78 -3.71
C GLY A 114 -14.28 -5.17 -4.76
N LYS A 115 -14.74 -4.23 -5.59
CA LYS A 115 -15.68 -4.50 -6.70
C LYS A 115 -14.99 -4.98 -7.99
N SER A 116 -13.66 -4.99 -8.06
CA SER A 116 -12.91 -5.34 -9.27
C SER A 116 -12.43 -6.79 -9.33
N GLY A 117 -12.83 -7.65 -8.38
CA GLY A 117 -12.47 -9.08 -8.31
C GLY A 117 -13.43 -10.04 -9.04
N GLY A 118 -14.37 -9.51 -9.83
CA GLY A 118 -15.31 -10.29 -10.64
C GLY A 118 -14.85 -10.42 -12.09
N SER A 119 -13.61 -10.83 -12.35
CA SER A 119 -13.24 -11.32 -13.68
C SER A 119 -13.84 -12.71 -13.83
N SER A 120 -15.06 -12.77 -14.35
CA SER A 120 -15.52 -13.91 -15.13
C SER A 120 -14.42 -14.20 -16.14
N GLY A 121 -13.58 -15.19 -15.86
CA GLY A 121 -12.68 -15.72 -16.86
C GLY A 121 -13.53 -16.14 -18.07
N PRO A 122 -13.09 -15.88 -19.32
CA PRO A 122 -13.77 -16.42 -20.47
C PRO A 122 -13.93 -17.93 -20.23
N ALA A 123 -15.17 -18.41 -20.35
CA ALA A 123 -15.47 -19.83 -20.26
C ALA A 123 -14.46 -20.59 -21.14
N PRO A 124 -13.90 -21.72 -20.70
CA PRO A 124 -13.05 -22.53 -21.56
C PRO A 124 -13.89 -22.91 -22.79
N GLU A 125 -13.58 -22.25 -23.91
CA GLU A 125 -14.23 -22.47 -25.19
C GLU A 125 -14.05 -23.96 -25.54
N PRO A 126 -15.12 -24.71 -25.86
CA PRO A 126 -14.98 -26.11 -26.22
C PRO A 126 -14.12 -26.18 -27.48
N ALA A 127 -12.94 -26.80 -27.34
CA ALA A 127 -11.93 -26.94 -28.37
C ALA A 127 -12.55 -27.34 -29.72
N GLN A 128 -12.60 -26.39 -30.66
CA GLN A 128 -12.94 -26.68 -32.05
C GLN A 128 -11.86 -27.59 -32.62
N ARG A 129 -12.26 -28.82 -32.97
CA ARG A 129 -11.43 -29.81 -33.67
C ARG A 129 -10.83 -29.20 -34.96
N PRO A 130 -9.53 -29.30 -35.21
CA PRO A 130 -8.95 -28.91 -36.49
C PRO A 130 -9.43 -29.86 -37.60
N ALA A 131 -9.93 -29.29 -38.71
CA ALA A 131 -10.23 -30.03 -39.93
C ALA A 131 -8.92 -30.50 -40.61
N PRO A 132 -8.92 -31.63 -41.34
CA PRO A 132 -7.69 -32.21 -41.90
C PRO A 132 -7.10 -31.35 -43.04
N PRO A 133 -5.76 -31.31 -43.18
CA PRO A 133 -5.09 -30.54 -44.22
C PRO A 133 -5.22 -31.22 -45.58
N THR A 134 -5.83 -30.55 -46.56
CA THR A 134 -5.63 -30.88 -47.97
C THR A 134 -4.45 -30.06 -48.49
N SER A 135 -3.38 -30.74 -48.89
CA SER A 135 -2.23 -30.22 -49.62
C SER A 135 -2.01 -31.09 -50.87
N PRO A 136 -1.12 -30.76 -51.81
CA PRO A 136 -0.93 -29.49 -52.52
C PRO A 136 -0.71 -29.73 -54.05
N VAL A 137 -1.06 -28.80 -54.95
CA VAL A 137 -0.50 -28.83 -56.33
C VAL A 137 -0.27 -27.41 -56.87
N ASP A 138 1.01 -27.13 -57.10
CA ASP A 138 1.66 -26.17 -58.03
C ASP A 138 1.07 -24.78 -58.28
N ALA A 139 1.88 -23.74 -58.04
CA ALA A 139 2.83 -23.30 -59.07
C ALA A 139 3.65 -22.10 -58.57
N ALA A 140 4.96 -22.24 -58.72
CA ALA A 140 5.94 -21.20 -58.47
C ALA A 140 5.69 -19.95 -59.32
N ARG A 141 5.29 -18.82 -58.70
CA ARG A 141 5.58 -17.48 -59.23
C ARG A 141 5.35 -16.38 -58.19
N ALA A 142 6.34 -16.14 -57.35
CA ALA A 142 6.71 -14.80 -56.87
C ALA A 142 7.85 -14.95 -55.84
N ARG A 143 9.05 -15.24 -56.35
CA ARG A 143 10.27 -14.91 -55.64
C ARG A 143 10.43 -13.41 -55.75
N ASP A 144 10.20 -12.68 -54.67
CA ASP A 144 10.93 -11.45 -54.34
C ASP A 144 10.42 -10.97 -52.98
N PHE A 145 11.30 -11.00 -51.97
CA PHE A 145 11.40 -10.11 -50.80
C PHE A 145 12.15 -10.86 -49.68
N PRO A 146 13.42 -10.52 -49.41
CA PRO A 146 14.21 -11.18 -48.38
C PRO A 146 13.69 -10.85 -46.98
N ALA A 147 13.63 -11.89 -46.14
CA ALA A 147 13.25 -11.84 -44.73
C ALA A 147 14.15 -10.87 -43.94
N GLN A 148 13.54 -9.96 -43.18
CA GLN A 148 14.26 -9.22 -42.14
C GLN A 148 14.39 -10.10 -40.88
N PRO A 149 15.60 -10.26 -40.32
CA PRO A 149 15.80 -11.00 -39.08
C PRO A 149 15.30 -10.21 -37.86
N THR A 150 14.61 -10.92 -36.96
CA THR A 150 14.17 -10.46 -35.64
C THR A 150 15.36 -10.10 -34.73
N PRO A 151 15.30 -9.04 -33.90
CA PRO A 151 16.32 -8.80 -32.89
C PRO A 151 16.16 -9.74 -31.70
N THR A 152 17.18 -10.56 -31.46
CA THR A 152 17.38 -11.32 -30.22
C THR A 152 17.93 -10.38 -29.14
N PRO A 153 17.34 -10.29 -27.94
CA PRO A 153 17.99 -9.60 -26.84
C PRO A 153 19.16 -10.46 -26.32
N THR A 154 20.38 -10.07 -26.70
CA THR A 154 21.63 -10.61 -26.16
C THR A 154 21.81 -10.14 -24.72
N ALA A 155 21.93 -11.09 -23.79
CA ALA A 155 22.37 -10.84 -22.43
C ALA A 155 23.82 -10.33 -22.44
N ALA A 156 24.04 -9.11 -21.96
CA ALA A 156 25.36 -8.54 -21.76
C ALA A 156 25.77 -8.67 -20.28
N THR A 157 26.77 -9.51 -20.04
CA THR A 157 27.50 -9.67 -18.78
C THR A 157 28.27 -8.38 -18.42
N PRO A 158 28.36 -7.99 -17.13
CA PRO A 158 29.07 -6.77 -16.72
C PRO A 158 30.60 -6.94 -16.79
N ALA A 159 31.29 -5.97 -17.39
CA ALA A 159 32.74 -5.83 -17.31
C ALA A 159 33.10 -4.70 -16.34
N THR A 160 33.88 -5.05 -15.32
CA THR A 160 34.43 -4.20 -14.27
C THR A 160 35.49 -3.24 -14.81
N PRO A 161 35.42 -1.91 -14.57
CA PRO A 161 36.58 -1.05 -14.76
C PRO A 161 37.42 -1.03 -13.47
N ALA A 162 38.66 -1.52 -13.61
CA ALA A 162 39.71 -1.47 -12.60
C ALA A 162 40.23 -0.04 -12.39
N TYR A 163 40.58 0.24 -11.14
CA TYR A 163 41.17 1.46 -10.62
C TYR A 163 42.55 1.75 -11.25
N HIS A 164 42.79 2.97 -11.75
CA HIS A 164 44.14 3.46 -12.07
C HIS A 164 44.42 4.76 -11.31
N ARG A 165 45.48 4.74 -10.50
CA ARG A 165 46.06 5.75 -9.60
C ARG A 165 47.58 5.47 -9.61
N PRO A 166 48.49 6.41 -9.33
CA PRO A 166 48.67 7.82 -9.75
C PRO A 166 50.02 7.98 -10.51
N GLU A 167 50.41 9.18 -10.95
CA GLU A 167 51.83 9.54 -11.14
C GLU A 167 52.06 10.98 -10.60
N PRO A 168 53.21 11.26 -9.96
CA PRO A 168 53.50 12.54 -9.30
C PRO A 168 54.16 13.54 -10.26
N GLU A 169 53.76 14.82 -10.17
CA GLU A 169 54.55 15.91 -10.75
C GLU A 169 55.54 16.41 -9.69
N ASP A 170 56.84 16.31 -9.99
CA ASP A 170 57.95 16.82 -9.18
C ASP A 170 58.71 17.88 -9.99
N ILE A 171 59.02 18.98 -9.29
CA ILE A 171 59.94 20.11 -9.55
C ILE A 171 59.53 21.18 -10.59
#